data_AF-A0ABD2XT19-F1
#
_entry.id   AF-A0ABD2XT19-F1
#
_cell.length_a   1.000
_cell.length_b   1.000
_cell.length_c   1.000
_cell.angle_alpha   90.00
_cell.angle_beta   90.00
_cell.angle_gamma   90.00
#
_symmetry.space_group_name_H-M   'P 1'
#
loop_
_entity.id
_entity.type
_entity.pdbx_description
1 polymer ?
#
loop_
_entity_poly.entity_id
_entity_poly.type
_entity_poly.pdbx_seq_one_letter_code
_entity_poly.pdbx_strand_id
1 'polypeptide(L)'
;MTTKVFEGVNVFMSRNVVPPELFDSLHNALKLNGAQVSLYCDPSRNSPNDYHVISSPDHEKFEDLRSKGCNLIGPQCVLSCAKEHRQLPKQVFTCCLAMDGVKLLASGFEMDEKAEITKLVTAMGGVLQMKASMDVSFVIVNNVLAAKYKWAVNVLKKPIVTMNWLHQCWKEHRVVPQESYRVLPFFGLTICVSRIPAGDKYKVAKRWGHIHIITRKWFDQSVARRACLNEESYPVRGNSTKPVRKMAMTSQDKSVGNSQCEPSSIGTASDPHAIWCAQKVEPDSEAAISHSMSSTFCDAPILTKENTGQPAEQLKNDPNFDVRVADDSQSEDNDLYLLICRIMLVGFDASAMRKLVNMIRRGGGSRYMSFNEKLTHIIVGTPSESEIKEVRNLAALGVIYVVKTEWLEDCDHEKKEVPVLRGTLLMIYFSRKV
;
A
#
# COMPACT_ATOMS: atom_id res chain seq x y z
N MET A 1 7.07 -16.85 48.99
CA MET A 1 7.20 -17.73 47.81
C MET A 1 6.98 -16.86 46.59
N THR A 2 7.97 -16.69 45.74
CA THR A 2 7.79 -16.03 44.45
C THR A 2 6.96 -16.96 43.56
N THR A 3 5.69 -16.60 43.34
CA THR A 3 4.81 -17.29 42.40
C THR A 3 5.48 -17.33 41.03
N LYS A 4 5.56 -18.52 40.44
CA LYS A 4 6.20 -18.67 39.14
C LYS A 4 5.21 -18.24 38.05
N VAL A 5 5.72 -17.56 37.02
CA VAL A 5 4.89 -16.86 36.02
C VAL A 5 4.00 -17.81 35.20
N PHE A 6 4.47 -19.05 34.99
CA PHE A 6 3.75 -20.08 34.25
C PHE A 6 3.24 -21.22 35.15
N GLU A 7 3.08 -20.96 36.44
CA GLU A 7 2.54 -21.95 37.37
C GLU A 7 1.11 -22.36 36.96
N GLY A 8 0.87 -23.67 36.84
CA GLY A 8 -0.41 -24.24 36.38
C GLY A 8 -0.62 -24.23 34.86
N VAL A 9 0.39 -23.86 34.07
CA VAL A 9 0.35 -23.88 32.61
C VAL A 9 0.96 -25.18 32.07
N ASN A 10 0.26 -25.84 31.14
CA ASN A 10 0.77 -26.98 30.40
C ASN A 10 1.24 -26.53 29.01
N VAL A 11 2.48 -26.85 28.64
CA VAL A 11 3.04 -26.52 27.34
C VAL A 11 3.48 -27.77 26.61
N PHE A 12 2.96 -27.95 25.40
CA PHE A 12 3.23 -29.05 24.50
C PHE A 12 4.19 -28.57 23.41
N MET A 13 5.36 -29.19 23.31
CA MET A 13 6.35 -28.87 22.28
C MET A 13 6.97 -30.16 21.73
N SER A 14 7.28 -30.18 20.44
CA SER A 14 7.90 -31.34 19.78
C SER A 14 9.11 -30.90 18.96
N ARG A 15 10.11 -31.78 18.86
CA ARG A 15 11.34 -31.52 18.07
C ARG A 15 11.06 -31.30 16.58
N ASN A 16 9.89 -31.72 16.08
CA ASN A 16 9.52 -31.54 14.67
C ASN A 16 8.91 -30.15 14.40
N VAL A 17 8.43 -29.46 15.45
CA VAL A 17 7.65 -28.21 15.31
C VAL A 17 8.44 -26.99 15.82
N VAL A 18 9.49 -27.22 16.62
CA VAL A 18 10.36 -26.19 17.17
C VAL A 18 11.75 -26.32 16.55
N PRO A 19 12.34 -25.23 16.01
CA PRO A 19 13.68 -25.23 15.47
C PRO A 19 14.69 -25.77 16.50
N PRO A 20 15.62 -26.65 16.09
CA PRO A 20 16.58 -27.27 17.00
C PRO A 20 17.38 -26.25 17.83
N GLU A 21 17.73 -25.11 17.24
CA GLU A 21 18.49 -24.03 17.85
C GLU A 21 17.75 -23.31 18.98
N LEU A 22 16.41 -23.36 19.00
CA LEU A 22 15.59 -22.76 20.04
C LEU A 22 15.09 -23.77 21.07
N PHE A 23 15.17 -25.07 20.79
CA PHE A 23 14.50 -26.11 21.57
C PHE A 23 14.93 -26.13 23.04
N ASP A 24 16.24 -26.17 23.30
CA ASP A 24 16.78 -26.25 24.65
C ASP A 24 16.54 -24.96 25.44
N SER A 25 16.75 -23.80 24.81
CA SER A 25 16.48 -22.50 25.41
C SER A 25 15.00 -22.36 25.80
N LEU A 26 14.10 -22.78 24.91
CA LEU A 26 12.66 -22.74 25.13
C LEU A 26 12.23 -23.66 26.27
N HIS A 27 12.66 -24.92 26.24
CA HIS A 27 12.35 -25.91 27.27
C HIS A 27 12.86 -25.46 28.66
N ASN A 28 14.07 -24.90 28.71
CA ASN A 28 14.63 -24.37 29.95
C ASN A 28 13.86 -23.14 30.45
N ALA A 29 13.52 -22.20 29.56
CA ALA A 29 12.75 -21.00 29.93
C ALA A 29 11.38 -21.36 30.53
N LEU A 30 10.69 -22.35 29.95
CA LEU A 30 9.41 -22.85 30.45
C LEU A 30 9.53 -23.50 31.84
N LYS A 31 10.49 -24.42 32.02
CA LYS A 31 10.67 -25.11 33.31
C LYS A 31 11.10 -24.17 34.44
N LEU A 32 12.02 -23.25 34.17
CA LEU A 32 12.47 -22.27 35.17
C LEU A 32 11.30 -21.40 35.64
N ASN A 33 10.39 -21.05 34.74
CA ASN A 33 9.18 -20.26 35.03
C ASN A 33 7.97 -21.10 35.47
N GLY A 34 8.15 -22.40 35.78
CA GLY A 34 7.14 -23.21 36.47
C GLY A 34 6.08 -23.87 35.59
N ALA A 35 6.26 -23.86 34.26
CA ALA A 35 5.37 -24.57 33.34
C ALA A 35 5.58 -26.08 33.40
N GLN A 36 4.50 -26.85 33.21
CA GLN A 36 4.56 -28.28 32.96
C GLN A 36 4.79 -28.53 31.46
N VAL A 37 5.95 -29.08 31.09
CA VAL A 37 6.33 -29.24 29.69
C VAL A 37 6.22 -30.70 29.24
N SER A 38 5.47 -30.93 28.17
CA SER A 38 5.28 -32.22 27.50
C SER A 38 5.98 -32.21 26.14
N LEU A 39 6.82 -33.21 25.87
CA LEU A 39 7.66 -33.28 24.67
C LEU A 39 6.97 -33.94 23.47
N TYR A 40 5.67 -33.71 23.31
CA TYR A 40 4.84 -34.21 22.23
C TYR A 40 3.73 -33.22 21.94
N CYS A 41 3.15 -33.28 20.74
CA CYS A 41 1.94 -32.52 20.42
C CYS A 41 0.72 -33.40 20.72
N ASP A 42 -0.29 -32.83 21.36
CA ASP A 42 -1.53 -33.53 21.70
C ASP A 42 -2.75 -32.72 21.28
N PRO A 43 -3.30 -32.96 20.08
CA PRO A 43 -4.44 -32.21 19.58
C PRO A 43 -5.71 -32.36 20.44
N SER A 44 -5.78 -33.34 21.35
CA SER A 44 -6.91 -33.51 22.28
C SER A 44 -6.85 -32.55 23.48
N ARG A 45 -5.70 -31.92 23.72
CA ARG A 45 -5.45 -31.01 24.83
C ARG A 45 -5.70 -29.56 24.41
N ASN A 46 -6.91 -29.08 24.66
CA ASN A 46 -7.37 -27.74 24.30
C ASN A 46 -7.93 -26.95 25.50
N SER A 47 -7.49 -27.26 26.72
CA SER A 47 -7.90 -26.50 27.91
C SER A 47 -7.36 -25.06 27.84
N PRO A 48 -7.97 -24.10 28.55
CA PRO A 48 -7.51 -22.70 28.57
C PRO A 48 -6.08 -22.48 29.07
N ASN A 49 -5.51 -23.45 29.78
CA ASN A 49 -4.14 -23.44 30.29
C ASN A 49 -3.20 -24.40 29.52
N ASP A 50 -3.71 -25.04 28.47
CA ASP A 50 -2.94 -25.91 27.58
C ASP A 50 -2.48 -25.09 26.36
N TYR A 51 -1.18 -25.03 26.11
CA TYR A 51 -0.57 -24.30 25.01
C TYR A 51 0.29 -25.22 24.15
N HIS A 52 0.22 -25.06 22.84
CA HIS A 52 1.02 -25.80 21.87
C HIS A 52 2.01 -24.88 21.19
N VAL A 53 3.29 -25.21 21.27
CA VAL A 53 4.34 -24.44 20.61
C VAL A 53 4.39 -24.80 19.13
N ILE A 54 4.25 -23.80 18.27
CA ILE A 54 4.38 -23.93 16.82
C ILE A 54 5.14 -22.76 16.21
N SER A 55 6.18 -23.07 15.43
CA SER A 55 7.14 -22.05 14.98
C SER A 55 6.70 -21.31 13.72
N SER A 56 5.97 -21.98 12.84
CA SER A 56 5.44 -21.38 11.61
C SER A 56 3.97 -21.78 11.42
N PRO A 57 3.11 -20.85 10.97
CA PRO A 57 1.76 -21.19 10.52
C PRO A 57 1.73 -22.11 9.30
N ASP A 58 2.84 -22.23 8.55
CA ASP A 58 2.93 -23.09 7.36
C ASP A 58 3.19 -24.56 7.71
N HIS A 59 3.38 -24.88 8.99
CA HIS A 59 3.63 -26.23 9.44
C HIS A 59 2.37 -27.10 9.30
N GLU A 60 2.50 -28.34 8.82
CA GLU A 60 1.38 -29.28 8.52
C GLU A 60 0.36 -29.44 9.68
N LYS A 61 0.85 -29.37 10.92
CA LYS A 61 0.04 -29.50 12.15
C LYS A 61 -0.69 -28.23 12.58
N PHE A 62 -0.37 -27.08 11.99
CA PHE A 62 -0.95 -25.79 12.40
C PHE A 62 -2.46 -25.79 12.24
N GLU A 63 -2.94 -26.18 11.07
CA GLU A 63 -4.37 -26.20 10.77
C GLU A 63 -5.14 -27.22 11.60
N ASP A 64 -4.56 -28.42 11.81
CA ASP A 64 -5.17 -29.44 12.67
C ASP A 64 -5.36 -28.93 14.11
N LEU A 65 -4.31 -28.39 14.72
CA LEU A 65 -4.38 -27.87 16.09
C LEU A 65 -5.30 -26.64 16.19
N ARG A 66 -5.27 -25.76 15.19
CA ARG A 66 -6.14 -24.58 15.13
C ARG A 66 -7.62 -24.99 15.04
N SER A 67 -7.95 -25.95 14.19
CA SER A 67 -9.32 -26.44 14.01
C SER A 67 -9.90 -27.09 15.27
N LYS A 68 -9.03 -27.66 16.13
CA LYS A 68 -9.38 -28.29 17.41
C LYS A 68 -9.45 -27.29 18.58
N GLY A 69 -9.21 -26.01 18.33
CA GLY A 69 -9.28 -24.95 19.33
C GLY A 69 -8.10 -24.94 20.31
N CYS A 70 -6.95 -25.50 19.95
CA CYS A 70 -5.75 -25.44 20.77
C CYS A 70 -5.20 -24.00 20.82
N ASN A 71 -4.66 -23.58 21.97
CA ASN A 71 -3.96 -22.29 22.07
C ASN A 71 -2.56 -22.44 21.46
N LEU A 72 -2.30 -21.75 20.35
CA LEU A 72 -1.04 -21.86 19.63
C LEU A 72 -0.11 -20.69 19.98
N ILE A 73 1.16 -20.99 20.28
CA ILE A 73 2.16 -19.97 20.59
C ILE A 73 3.48 -20.23 19.88
N GLY A 74 4.14 -19.17 19.43
CA GLY A 74 5.46 -19.26 18.82
C GLY A 74 6.59 -19.30 19.86
N PRO A 75 7.76 -19.87 19.52
CA PRO A 75 8.91 -19.90 20.40
C PRO A 75 9.33 -18.52 20.90
N GLN A 76 9.30 -17.51 20.03
CA GLN A 76 9.69 -16.14 20.37
C GLN A 76 8.72 -15.50 21.38
N CYS A 77 7.42 -15.81 21.28
CA CYS A 77 6.43 -15.37 22.26
C CYS A 77 6.77 -15.92 23.65
N VAL A 78 7.02 -17.23 23.76
CA VAL A 78 7.33 -17.88 25.04
C VAL A 78 8.59 -17.30 25.66
N LEU A 79 9.67 -17.17 24.88
CA LEU A 79 10.95 -16.64 25.37
C LEU A 79 10.80 -15.21 25.89
N SER A 80 10.03 -14.37 25.17
CA SER A 80 9.76 -12.99 25.58
C SER A 80 8.93 -12.93 26.87
N CYS A 81 7.84 -13.70 26.95
CA CYS A 81 7.01 -13.80 28.16
C CYS A 81 7.82 -14.28 29.38
N ALA A 82 8.67 -15.29 29.19
CA ALA A 82 9.52 -15.85 30.24
C ALA A 82 10.53 -14.83 30.76
N LYS A 83 11.11 -14.02 29.86
CA LYS A 83 12.10 -12.98 30.20
C LYS A 83 11.47 -11.77 30.89
N GLU A 84 10.28 -11.36 30.44
CA GLU A 84 9.56 -10.19 30.97
C GLU A 84 8.68 -10.52 32.18
N HIS A 85 8.66 -11.78 32.63
CA HIS A 85 7.78 -12.27 33.68
C HIS A 85 6.29 -12.00 33.42
N ARG A 86 5.85 -12.19 32.18
CA ARG A 86 4.46 -11.99 31.73
C ARG A 86 3.76 -13.32 31.49
N GLN A 87 2.45 -13.35 31.70
CA GLN A 87 1.62 -14.49 31.35
C GLN A 87 1.60 -14.72 29.83
N LEU A 88 1.40 -15.98 29.42
CA LEU A 88 1.23 -16.32 28.01
C LEU A 88 -0.10 -15.75 27.49
N PRO A 89 -0.13 -15.26 26.23
CA PRO A 89 -1.32 -14.67 25.65
C PRO A 89 -2.41 -15.72 25.39
N LYS A 90 -3.64 -15.41 25.79
CA LYS A 90 -4.83 -16.23 25.57
C LYS A 90 -5.48 -15.86 24.24
N GLN A 91 -4.82 -16.20 23.14
CA GLN A 91 -5.33 -16.03 21.78
C GLN A 91 -5.18 -17.34 21.01
N VAL A 92 -5.95 -17.48 19.93
CA VAL A 92 -5.92 -18.68 19.07
C VAL A 92 -4.50 -18.95 18.58
N PHE A 93 -3.78 -17.90 18.16
CA PHE A 93 -2.39 -17.99 17.77
C PHE A 93 -1.62 -16.69 18.06
N THR A 94 -0.45 -16.81 18.68
CA THR A 94 0.51 -15.70 18.84
C THR A 94 1.92 -16.18 18.54
N CYS A 95 2.51 -15.74 17.42
CA CYS A 95 3.86 -16.15 17.01
C CYS A 95 4.95 -15.45 17.84
N CYS A 96 4.79 -14.16 18.08
CA CYS A 96 5.70 -13.32 18.86
C CYS A 96 4.95 -12.11 19.42
N LEU A 97 5.62 -11.31 20.24
CA LEU A 97 5.08 -10.05 20.81
C LEU A 97 5.69 -8.81 20.15
N ALA A 98 6.14 -8.94 18.90
CA ALA A 98 6.82 -7.88 18.17
C ALA A 98 5.98 -6.61 18.04
N MET A 99 4.66 -6.75 17.94
CA MET A 99 3.71 -5.65 17.79
C MET A 99 2.90 -5.38 19.06
N ASP A 100 3.35 -5.87 20.21
CA ASP A 100 2.65 -5.60 21.47
C ASP A 100 2.58 -4.09 21.75
N GLY A 101 1.36 -3.60 22.02
CA GLY A 101 1.07 -2.18 22.16
C GLY A 101 1.04 -1.37 20.85
N VAL A 102 1.29 -1.99 19.69
CA VAL A 102 1.26 -1.31 18.39
C VAL A 102 -0.15 -1.35 17.80
N LYS A 103 -0.67 -0.17 17.43
CA LYS A 103 -1.97 -0.01 16.77
C LYS A 103 -1.75 0.35 15.31
N LEU A 104 -2.32 -0.45 14.40
CA LEU A 104 -2.16 -0.28 12.96
C LEU A 104 -3.47 0.12 12.30
N LEU A 105 -3.37 0.88 11.22
CA LEU A 105 -4.51 1.24 10.36
C LEU A 105 -4.19 0.84 8.93
N ALA A 106 -5.01 -0.03 8.34
CA ALA A 106 -4.88 -0.41 6.93
C ALA A 106 -5.83 0.40 6.03
N SER A 107 -5.36 0.82 4.84
CA SER A 107 -6.18 1.53 3.85
C SER A 107 -5.77 1.21 2.41
N GLY A 108 -6.75 1.13 1.50
CA GLY A 108 -6.51 0.84 0.08
C GLY A 108 -6.37 -0.65 -0.26
N PHE A 109 -6.68 -1.53 0.69
CA PHE A 109 -6.65 -2.99 0.53
C PHE A 109 -8.06 -3.57 0.36
N GLU A 110 -8.15 -4.67 -0.38
CA GLU A 110 -9.35 -5.48 -0.52
C GLU A 110 -9.69 -6.22 0.78
N MET A 111 -10.82 -6.93 0.83
CA MET A 111 -11.26 -7.62 2.05
C MET A 111 -10.29 -8.75 2.45
N ASP A 112 -9.85 -9.55 1.48
CA ASP A 112 -8.97 -10.69 1.75
C ASP A 112 -7.58 -10.24 2.18
N GLU A 113 -7.02 -9.22 1.53
CA GLU A 113 -5.76 -8.59 1.94
C GLU A 113 -5.84 -8.03 3.37
N LYS A 114 -6.97 -7.40 3.74
CA LYS A 114 -7.18 -6.91 5.11
C LYS A 114 -7.27 -8.05 6.11
N ALA A 115 -7.87 -9.18 5.74
CA ALA A 115 -7.92 -10.36 6.60
C ALA A 115 -6.52 -10.90 6.88
N GLU A 116 -5.65 -10.94 5.86
CA GLU A 116 -4.25 -11.34 6.03
C GLU A 116 -3.46 -10.34 6.89
N ILE A 117 -3.61 -9.03 6.64
CA ILE A 117 -3.03 -8.01 7.52
C ILE A 117 -3.49 -8.21 8.96
N THR A 118 -4.79 -8.44 9.18
CA THR A 118 -5.35 -8.66 10.52
C THR A 118 -4.70 -9.88 11.18
N LYS A 119 -4.57 -10.99 10.45
CA LYS A 119 -3.95 -12.23 10.92
C LYS A 119 -2.51 -11.99 11.34
N LEU A 120 -1.69 -11.35 10.49
CA LEU A 120 -0.28 -11.07 10.79
C LEU A 120 -0.12 -10.15 12.01
N VAL A 121 -0.88 -9.06 12.06
CA VAL A 121 -0.83 -8.07 13.14
C VAL A 121 -1.25 -8.69 14.47
N THR A 122 -2.35 -9.43 14.48
CA THR A 122 -2.88 -10.09 15.69
C THR A 122 -1.93 -11.18 16.18
N ALA A 123 -1.38 -12.00 15.26
CA ALA A 123 -0.43 -13.04 15.61
C ALA A 123 0.90 -12.49 16.18
N MET A 124 1.26 -11.23 15.87
CA MET A 124 2.41 -10.53 16.49
C MET A 124 2.05 -9.74 17.77
N GLY A 125 0.81 -9.84 18.25
CA GLY A 125 0.33 -9.15 19.46
C GLY A 125 -0.15 -7.71 19.25
N GLY A 126 -0.25 -7.24 18.00
CA GLY A 126 -0.73 -5.92 17.65
C GLY A 126 -2.25 -5.84 17.47
N VAL A 127 -2.75 -4.62 17.26
CA VAL A 127 -4.19 -4.37 17.03
C VAL A 127 -4.39 -3.65 15.71
N LEU A 128 -5.20 -4.24 14.82
CA LEU A 128 -5.64 -3.57 13.59
C LEU A 128 -6.93 -2.78 13.85
N GLN A 129 -6.88 -1.47 13.62
CA GLN A 129 -8.03 -0.58 13.70
C GLN A 129 -8.71 -0.40 12.34
N MET A 130 -10.03 -0.55 12.33
CA MET A 130 -10.85 -0.35 11.13
C MET A 130 -11.25 1.11 10.92
N LYS A 131 -11.27 1.91 11.98
CA LYS A 131 -11.63 3.34 11.95
C LYS A 131 -10.37 4.19 12.11
N ALA A 132 -10.38 5.38 11.53
CA ALA A 132 -9.30 6.34 11.72
C ALA A 132 -9.31 6.84 13.17
N SER A 133 -8.16 6.83 13.83
CA SER A 133 -8.00 7.27 15.21
C SER A 133 -6.62 7.87 15.43
N MET A 134 -6.53 8.82 16.37
CA MET A 134 -5.28 9.50 16.70
C MET A 134 -4.29 8.63 17.48
N ASP A 135 -4.76 7.52 18.06
CA ASP A 135 -3.95 6.56 18.82
C ASP A 135 -3.24 5.51 17.94
N VAL A 136 -3.39 5.59 16.62
CA VAL A 136 -2.70 4.73 15.65
C VAL A 136 -1.19 5.00 15.68
N SER A 137 -0.41 3.93 15.73
CA SER A 137 1.06 3.95 15.71
C SER A 137 1.60 4.06 14.28
N PHE A 138 1.10 3.24 13.34
CA PHE A 138 1.48 3.27 11.92
C PHE A 138 0.27 3.09 11.00
N VAL A 139 0.35 3.66 9.79
CA VAL A 139 -0.66 3.48 8.75
C VAL A 139 -0.04 2.67 7.61
N ILE A 140 -0.64 1.53 7.29
CA ILE A 140 -0.28 0.72 6.14
C ILE A 140 -1.20 1.10 4.99
N VAL A 141 -0.62 1.47 3.84
CA VAL A 141 -1.40 1.78 2.64
C VAL A 141 -0.95 0.98 1.44
N ASN A 142 -1.89 0.57 0.61
CA ASN A 142 -1.60 -0.10 -0.67
C ASN A 142 -1.03 0.88 -1.70
N ASN A 143 -1.51 2.13 -1.71
CA ASN A 143 -1.01 3.20 -2.56
C ASN A 143 -1.42 4.56 -2.00
N VAL A 144 -0.95 5.65 -2.62
CA VAL A 144 -1.27 7.02 -2.19
C VAL A 144 -2.72 7.45 -2.49
N LEU A 145 -3.48 6.67 -3.25
CA LEU A 145 -4.90 6.90 -3.52
C LEU A 145 -5.81 6.33 -2.42
N ALA A 146 -5.25 5.58 -1.47
CA ALA A 146 -6.00 5.04 -0.35
C ALA A 146 -6.77 6.15 0.39
N ALA A 147 -8.05 5.91 0.68
CA ALA A 147 -8.96 6.94 1.23
C ALA A 147 -8.42 7.62 2.50
N LYS A 148 -7.69 6.88 3.35
CA LYS A 148 -7.14 7.39 4.62
C LYS A 148 -5.73 7.99 4.46
N TYR A 149 -5.10 7.91 3.29
CA TYR A 149 -3.75 8.44 3.06
C TYR A 149 -3.66 9.94 3.32
N LYS A 150 -4.55 10.74 2.70
CA LYS A 150 -4.55 12.20 2.87
C LYS A 150 -4.75 12.61 4.33
N TRP A 151 -5.62 11.91 5.06
CA TRP A 151 -5.81 12.13 6.50
C TRP A 151 -4.55 11.78 7.29
N ALA A 152 -3.92 10.64 7.00
CA ALA A 152 -2.72 10.20 7.68
C ALA A 152 -1.55 11.20 7.51
N VAL A 153 -1.37 11.74 6.29
CA VAL A 153 -0.34 12.74 5.99
C VAL A 153 -0.60 14.06 6.71
N ASN A 154 -1.82 14.59 6.60
CA ASN A 154 -2.09 15.97 7.01
C ASN A 154 -2.46 16.11 8.49
N VAL A 155 -3.15 15.11 9.05
CA VAL A 155 -3.72 15.16 10.41
C VAL A 155 -2.91 14.31 11.38
N LEU A 156 -2.73 13.02 11.07
CA LEU A 156 -2.14 12.08 12.02
C LEU A 156 -0.62 12.31 12.20
N LYS A 157 0.11 12.63 11.12
CA LYS A 157 1.57 12.85 11.11
C LYS A 157 2.37 11.68 11.71
N LYS A 158 1.85 10.46 11.60
CA LYS A 158 2.52 9.21 11.97
C LYS A 158 3.12 8.52 10.73
N PRO A 159 4.04 7.56 10.91
CA PRO A 159 4.61 6.81 9.80
C PRO A 159 3.54 6.17 8.91
N ILE A 160 3.69 6.38 7.59
CA ILE A 160 2.88 5.72 6.56
C ILE A 160 3.80 4.78 5.78
N VAL A 161 3.55 3.49 5.89
CA VAL A 161 4.43 2.42 5.41
C VAL A 161 3.69 1.51 4.42
N THR A 162 4.48 0.78 3.64
CA THR A 162 3.98 -0.26 2.72
C THR A 162 3.74 -1.57 3.45
N MET A 163 3.02 -2.51 2.81
CA MET A 163 2.80 -3.86 3.33
C MET A 163 4.11 -4.62 3.60
N ASN A 164 5.16 -4.34 2.84
CA ASN A 164 6.47 -4.97 3.03
C ASN A 164 7.04 -4.74 4.44
N TRP A 165 6.79 -3.57 5.06
CA TRP A 165 7.21 -3.33 6.44
C TRP A 165 6.61 -4.35 7.42
N LEU A 166 5.33 -4.69 7.25
CA LEU A 166 4.64 -5.66 8.11
C LEU A 166 5.22 -7.06 7.92
N HIS A 167 5.49 -7.47 6.68
CA HIS A 167 6.15 -8.74 6.37
C HIS A 167 7.57 -8.82 6.95
N GLN A 168 8.32 -7.72 6.94
CA GLN A 168 9.66 -7.71 7.51
C GLN A 168 9.61 -7.74 9.05
N CYS A 169 8.65 -7.06 9.67
CA CYS A 169 8.40 -7.22 11.11
C CYS A 169 8.05 -8.67 11.48
N TRP A 170 7.26 -9.34 10.62
CA TRP A 170 6.91 -10.75 10.77
C TRP A 170 8.15 -11.66 10.70
N LYS A 171 8.98 -11.48 9.68
CA LYS A 171 10.20 -12.28 9.44
C LYS A 171 11.25 -12.09 10.53
N GLU A 172 11.46 -10.87 10.98
CA GLU A 172 12.47 -10.56 12.00
C GLU A 172 11.96 -10.67 13.44
N HIS A 173 10.66 -10.94 13.63
CA HIS A 173 9.99 -10.97 14.93
C HIS A 173 10.24 -9.73 15.80
N ARG A 174 10.34 -8.55 15.18
CA ARG A 174 10.54 -7.26 15.85
C ARG A 174 9.99 -6.11 15.01
N VAL A 175 9.72 -4.97 15.62
CA VAL A 175 9.42 -3.74 14.86
C VAL A 175 10.70 -3.27 14.15
N VAL A 176 10.75 -3.42 12.82
CA VAL A 176 11.90 -2.98 12.03
C VAL A 176 11.85 -1.47 11.75
N PRO A 177 13.00 -0.81 11.53
CA PRO A 177 13.05 0.60 11.14
C PRO A 177 12.17 0.88 9.91
N GLN A 178 11.36 1.94 9.98
CA GLN A 178 10.31 2.20 8.98
C GLN A 178 10.81 3.02 7.78
N GLU A 179 12.02 3.59 7.84
CA GLU A 179 12.57 4.54 6.86
C GLU A 179 12.58 3.98 5.44
N SER A 180 13.05 2.75 5.28
CA SER A 180 13.15 2.06 3.98
C SER A 180 11.79 1.63 3.41
N TYR A 181 10.75 1.64 4.24
CA TYR A 181 9.41 1.16 3.87
C TYR A 181 8.37 2.27 3.79
N ARG A 182 8.80 3.53 3.96
CA ARG A 182 7.92 4.69 3.82
C ARG A 182 7.33 4.75 2.43
N VAL A 183 6.04 5.03 2.38
CA VAL A 183 5.32 5.19 1.11
C VAL A 183 5.85 6.42 0.39
N LEU A 184 6.36 6.20 -0.83
CA LEU A 184 6.86 7.27 -1.67
C LEU A 184 5.70 8.14 -2.21
N PRO A 185 5.94 9.41 -2.57
CA PRO A 185 4.89 10.35 -2.97
C PRO A 185 4.02 9.90 -4.15
N PHE A 186 4.52 9.00 -4.99
CA PHE A 186 3.84 8.54 -6.20
C PHE A 186 3.60 7.03 -6.21
N PHE A 187 3.71 6.39 -5.04
CA PHE A 187 3.55 4.94 -4.94
C PHE A 187 2.17 4.50 -5.42
N GLY A 188 2.15 3.59 -6.39
CA GLY A 188 0.95 3.07 -7.05
C GLY A 188 0.29 4.02 -8.05
N LEU A 189 0.90 5.17 -8.39
CA LEU A 189 0.34 6.09 -9.40
C LEU A 189 0.88 5.84 -10.80
N THR A 190 0.00 5.91 -11.79
CA THR A 190 0.37 6.11 -13.20
C THR A 190 0.19 7.58 -13.55
N ILE A 191 1.30 8.28 -13.80
CA ILE A 191 1.32 9.74 -13.91
C ILE A 191 1.70 10.20 -15.33
N CYS A 192 0.96 11.17 -15.87
CA CYS A 192 1.35 11.97 -17.03
C CYS A 192 1.62 13.41 -16.60
N VAL A 193 2.88 13.85 -16.71
CA VAL A 193 3.24 15.25 -16.49
C VAL A 193 3.02 16.03 -17.79
N SER A 194 2.00 16.88 -17.84
CA SER A 194 1.73 17.72 -19.01
C SER A 194 1.61 19.19 -18.63
N ARG A 195 2.18 20.07 -19.45
CA ARG A 195 1.98 21.53 -19.35
C ARG A 195 0.83 22.04 -20.24
N ILE A 196 0.34 21.22 -21.17
CA ILE A 196 -0.59 21.63 -22.21
C ILE A 196 -1.89 20.81 -22.07
N PRO A 197 -2.99 21.41 -21.60
CA PRO A 197 -4.28 20.72 -21.43
C PRO A 197 -5.01 20.40 -22.75
N ALA A 198 -4.32 20.55 -23.88
CA ALA A 198 -4.84 20.26 -25.22
C ALA A 198 -3.84 19.45 -26.08
N GLY A 199 -2.68 19.08 -25.54
CA GLY A 199 -1.71 18.27 -26.28
C GLY A 199 -2.23 16.85 -26.48
N ASP A 200 -1.74 16.15 -27.50
CA ASP A 200 -2.25 14.80 -27.82
C ASP A 200 -1.99 13.81 -26.69
N LYS A 201 -0.89 13.98 -25.94
CA LYS A 201 -0.63 13.24 -24.68
C LYS A 201 -1.73 13.44 -23.64
N TYR A 202 -2.22 14.68 -23.47
CA TYR A 202 -3.33 14.99 -22.55
C TYR A 202 -4.61 14.33 -23.02
N LYS A 203 -4.96 14.45 -24.31
CA LYS A 203 -6.18 13.86 -24.88
C LYS A 203 -6.20 12.34 -24.73
N VAL A 204 -5.08 11.68 -25.01
CA VAL A 204 -4.93 10.22 -24.89
C VAL A 204 -4.96 9.79 -23.43
N ALA A 205 -4.20 10.46 -22.54
CA ALA A 205 -4.21 10.17 -21.11
C ALA A 205 -5.62 10.32 -20.50
N LYS A 206 -6.34 11.38 -20.89
CA LYS A 206 -7.72 11.62 -20.47
C LYS A 206 -8.67 10.54 -20.97
N ARG A 207 -8.47 10.04 -22.20
CA ARG A 207 -9.26 8.94 -22.78
C ARG A 207 -9.07 7.63 -22.01
N TRP A 208 -7.87 7.37 -21.49
CA TRP A 208 -7.59 6.15 -20.72
C TRP A 208 -8.20 6.15 -19.32
N GLY A 209 -8.54 7.32 -18.76
CA GLY A 209 -9.33 7.45 -17.53
C GLY A 209 -8.59 7.14 -16.21
N HIS A 210 -7.56 6.29 -16.24
CA HIS A 210 -6.79 5.87 -15.06
C HIS A 210 -5.42 6.56 -14.93
N ILE A 211 -5.09 7.51 -15.82
CA ILE A 211 -3.83 8.26 -15.76
C ILE A 211 -4.04 9.58 -15.01
N HIS A 212 -3.21 9.80 -13.98
CA HIS A 212 -3.15 11.07 -13.25
C HIS A 212 -2.41 12.12 -14.08
N ILE A 213 -3.13 13.13 -14.58
CA ILE A 213 -2.55 14.19 -15.38
C ILE A 213 -2.20 15.38 -14.49
N ILE A 214 -0.92 15.58 -14.24
CA ILE A 214 -0.44 16.57 -13.27
C ILE A 214 0.42 17.65 -13.94
N THR A 215 0.52 18.80 -13.26
CA THR A 215 1.49 19.84 -13.63
C THR A 215 2.88 19.50 -13.11
N ARG A 216 3.92 20.02 -13.78
CA ARG A 216 5.30 19.89 -13.30
C ARG A 216 5.49 20.48 -11.89
N LYS A 217 4.78 21.57 -11.56
CA LYS A 217 4.83 22.20 -10.23
C LYS A 217 4.30 21.28 -9.14
N TRP A 218 3.19 20.59 -9.37
CA TRP A 218 2.67 19.59 -8.43
C TRP A 218 3.70 18.49 -8.20
N PHE A 219 4.29 17.95 -9.28
CA PHE A 219 5.29 16.88 -9.19
C PHE A 219 6.48 17.30 -8.31
N ASP A 220 7.10 18.43 -8.65
CA ASP A 220 8.29 18.91 -7.93
C ASP A 220 7.97 19.19 -6.45
N GLN A 221 6.79 19.72 -6.14
CA GLN A 221 6.38 20.01 -4.76
C GLN A 221 6.00 18.76 -3.96
N SER A 222 5.39 17.76 -4.59
CA SER A 222 5.13 16.45 -3.96
C SER A 222 6.44 15.71 -3.63
N VAL A 223 7.44 15.80 -4.51
CA VAL A 223 8.79 15.29 -4.22
C VAL A 223 9.40 16.04 -3.04
N ALA A 224 9.40 17.37 -3.08
CA ALA A 224 10.01 18.20 -2.03
C ALA A 224 9.38 17.96 -0.64
N ARG A 225 8.06 17.74 -0.59
CA ARG A 225 7.33 17.45 0.66
C ARG A 225 7.35 15.98 1.04
N ARG A 226 7.89 15.10 0.20
CA ARG A 226 7.87 13.63 0.37
C ARG A 226 6.45 13.09 0.62
N ALA A 227 5.44 13.67 -0.04
CA ALA A 227 4.04 13.27 0.08
C ALA A 227 3.25 13.53 -1.21
N CYS A 228 2.26 12.68 -1.50
CA CYS A 228 1.29 12.91 -2.58
C CYS A 228 0.39 14.09 -2.20
N LEU A 229 0.46 15.19 -2.96
CA LEU A 229 -0.30 16.40 -2.65
C LEU A 229 -1.66 16.38 -3.33
N ASN A 230 -2.60 17.20 -2.84
CA ASN A 230 -3.88 17.33 -3.53
C ASN A 230 -3.68 18.01 -4.89
N GLU A 231 -4.18 17.38 -5.96
CA GLU A 231 -4.10 17.89 -7.34
C GLU A 231 -4.92 19.17 -7.53
N GLU A 232 -6.02 19.32 -6.78
CA GLU A 232 -6.93 20.48 -6.84
C GLU A 232 -6.23 21.81 -6.54
N SER A 233 -5.16 21.78 -5.75
CA SER A 233 -4.35 22.96 -5.45
C SER A 233 -3.45 23.39 -6.62
N TYR A 234 -3.40 22.60 -7.71
CA TYR A 234 -2.54 22.80 -8.87
C TYR A 234 -3.28 22.56 -10.19
N PRO A 235 -4.31 23.37 -10.51
CA PRO A 235 -5.11 23.15 -11.71
C PRO A 235 -4.24 23.19 -12.96
N VAL A 236 -4.43 22.22 -13.85
CA VAL A 236 -3.90 22.23 -15.22
C VAL A 236 -4.73 23.26 -16.00
N ARG A 237 -4.46 24.55 -15.77
CA ARG A 237 -5.22 25.67 -16.32
C ARG A 237 -5.16 25.63 -17.85
N GLY A 238 -6.30 25.39 -18.50
CA GLY A 238 -6.51 25.77 -19.89
C GLY A 238 -6.66 27.28 -19.98
N ASN A 239 -6.00 27.90 -20.95
CA ASN A 239 -6.22 29.32 -21.22
C ASN A 239 -7.67 29.54 -21.64
N SER A 240 -8.53 29.90 -20.68
CA SER A 240 -9.72 30.70 -20.93
C SER A 240 -9.56 31.96 -20.10
N THR A 241 -9.17 33.03 -20.78
CA THR A 241 -9.12 34.38 -20.24
C THR A 241 -10.53 34.80 -19.81
N LYS A 242 -10.77 34.84 -18.50
CA LYS A 242 -11.71 35.79 -17.92
C LYS A 242 -10.93 36.68 -16.96
N PRO A 243 -11.09 38.02 -17.04
CA PRO A 243 -10.31 38.93 -16.22
C PRO A 243 -10.77 38.78 -14.77
N VAL A 244 -9.83 38.43 -13.89
CA VAL A 244 -10.02 38.56 -12.45
C VAL A 244 -9.93 40.06 -12.13
N ARG A 245 -11.02 40.64 -11.63
CA ARG A 245 -10.99 41.94 -10.94
C ARG A 245 -9.98 41.82 -9.80
N LYS A 246 -8.84 42.51 -9.90
CA LYS A 246 -7.93 42.74 -8.79
C LYS A 246 -8.66 43.65 -7.79
N MET A 247 -9.03 43.13 -6.62
CA MET A 247 -9.15 44.00 -5.45
C MET A 247 -7.74 44.25 -4.93
N ALA A 248 -7.22 45.43 -5.25
CA ALA A 248 -6.00 45.94 -4.66
C ALA A 248 -6.32 46.36 -3.22
N MET A 249 -5.51 45.85 -2.29
CA MET A 249 -5.33 46.45 -0.98
C MET A 249 -4.62 47.79 -1.19
N THR A 250 -5.28 48.91 -0.90
CA THR A 250 -4.63 50.21 -0.77
C THR A 250 -4.63 50.62 0.69
N SER A 251 -3.43 50.61 1.25
CA SER A 251 -2.98 51.31 2.44
C SER A 251 -3.36 52.80 2.36
N GLN A 252 -4.10 53.29 3.36
CA GLN A 252 -4.26 54.72 3.61
C GLN A 252 -3.10 55.21 4.49
N ASP A 253 -2.41 56.25 4.01
CA ASP A 253 -1.61 57.10 4.88
C ASP A 253 -1.70 58.56 4.39
N LYS A 254 -1.75 59.46 5.37
CA LYS A 254 -1.82 60.94 5.34
C LYS A 254 -3.17 61.59 4.96
N SER A 255 -3.64 62.69 5.57
CA SER A 255 -3.39 63.44 6.82
C SER A 255 -4.16 64.77 6.68
N VAL A 256 -4.55 65.38 7.82
CA VAL A 256 -5.06 66.77 8.04
C VAL A 256 -6.59 66.91 7.87
N GLY A 257 -7.38 67.38 8.85
CA GLY A 257 -7.14 67.88 10.21
C GLY A 257 -8.45 68.47 10.80
N ASN A 258 -8.49 68.57 12.15
CA ASN A 258 -9.44 69.32 13.01
C ASN A 258 -10.94 68.88 12.99
N SER A 259 -11.69 68.74 14.09
CA SER A 259 -11.66 69.40 15.41
C SER A 259 -12.36 68.53 16.48
N GLN A 260 -12.16 68.92 17.73
CA GLN A 260 -12.48 68.26 19.01
C GLN A 260 -13.98 68.05 19.33
N CYS A 261 -14.28 67.04 20.14
CA CYS A 261 -14.80 67.14 21.53
C CYS A 261 -15.64 65.91 21.92
N GLU A 262 -15.12 65.13 22.88
CA GLU A 262 -15.93 64.50 23.94
C GLU A 262 -16.44 65.60 24.91
N PRO A 263 -17.35 65.38 25.89
CA PRO A 263 -17.61 64.10 26.59
C PRO A 263 -19.09 63.83 27.01
N SER A 264 -19.25 62.72 27.75
CA SER A 264 -20.24 62.50 28.84
C SER A 264 -21.66 62.12 28.40
N SER A 265 -22.45 61.31 29.11
CA SER A 265 -22.33 60.47 30.30
C SER A 265 -23.74 59.92 30.62
N ILE A 266 -23.85 58.74 31.23
CA ILE A 266 -24.95 58.30 32.16
C ILE A 266 -26.36 58.19 31.52
N GLY A 267 -27.22 57.19 31.75
CA GLY A 267 -27.22 56.02 32.62
C GLY A 267 -28.58 55.29 32.52
N THR A 268 -28.59 54.05 33.02
CA THR A 268 -29.68 53.34 33.72
C THR A 268 -31.09 53.19 33.12
N ALA A 269 -31.40 51.91 32.85
CA ALA A 269 -32.56 51.12 33.29
C ALA A 269 -33.99 51.51 32.87
N SER A 270 -34.70 50.58 32.19
CA SER A 270 -35.84 49.79 32.73
C SER A 270 -36.71 49.22 31.59
N ASP A 271 -36.94 47.91 31.62
CA ASP A 271 -38.11 47.20 31.00
C ASP A 271 -39.41 47.54 31.79
N PRO A 272 -40.67 47.09 31.45
CA PRO A 272 -41.12 46.10 30.44
C PRO A 272 -42.44 46.41 29.65
N HIS A 273 -42.78 45.48 28.72
CA HIS A 273 -44.09 45.08 28.13
C HIS A 273 -44.85 46.08 27.21
N ALA A 274 -45.45 45.73 26.06
CA ALA A 274 -45.73 44.46 25.37
C ALA A 274 -46.08 44.75 23.89
N ILE A 275 -45.91 43.77 22.98
CA ILE A 275 -46.91 43.29 21.98
C ILE A 275 -46.28 42.18 21.11
N TRP A 276 -47.13 41.18 20.86
CA TRP A 276 -46.96 39.86 20.25
C TRP A 276 -47.11 39.86 18.72
N CYS A 277 -46.45 38.94 18.00
CA CYS A 277 -46.89 38.54 16.63
C CYS A 277 -45.87 38.32 15.50
N ALA A 278 -45.28 37.10 15.40
CA ALA A 278 -45.14 36.27 14.17
C ALA A 278 -43.72 35.87 13.66
N GLN A 279 -43.27 34.71 14.16
CA GLN A 279 -42.77 33.51 13.45
C GLN A 279 -41.98 33.62 12.12
N LYS A 280 -40.72 33.14 12.13
CA LYS A 280 -40.37 31.72 11.91
C LYS A 280 -38.85 31.46 12.09
N VAL A 281 -38.51 30.49 12.94
CA VAL A 281 -37.24 29.74 12.95
C VAL A 281 -37.58 28.27 13.22
N GLU A 282 -36.63 27.40 12.87
CA GLU A 282 -36.35 26.04 13.40
C GLU A 282 -36.68 24.87 12.42
N PRO A 283 -36.13 23.64 12.59
CA PRO A 283 -34.70 23.25 12.77
C PRO A 283 -34.36 21.83 12.20
N ASP A 284 -33.19 21.32 12.62
CA ASP A 284 -32.66 19.94 12.55
C ASP A 284 -33.62 18.84 13.06
N SER A 285 -33.43 17.60 12.57
CA SER A 285 -33.84 16.35 13.25
C SER A 285 -33.12 15.10 12.71
N GLU A 286 -32.40 14.40 13.61
CA GLU A 286 -32.36 12.93 13.68
C GLU A 286 -33.66 12.43 14.34
N ALA A 287 -34.13 11.23 13.97
CA ALA A 287 -35.02 10.43 14.81
C ALA A 287 -34.90 8.93 14.51
N ALA A 288 -34.80 8.14 15.57
CA ALA A 288 -35.15 6.71 15.62
C ALA A 288 -36.46 6.53 16.44
N ILE A 289 -36.87 5.26 16.64
CA ILE A 289 -37.91 4.70 17.55
C ILE A 289 -39.21 4.31 16.80
N SER A 290 -39.87 3.15 16.96
CA SER A 290 -39.64 1.81 17.55
C SER A 290 -40.91 0.98 17.30
N HIS A 291 -40.90 -0.35 17.47
CA HIS A 291 -41.92 -1.10 18.26
C HIS A 291 -41.46 -2.56 18.47
N SER A 292 -41.84 -3.11 19.63
CA SER A 292 -41.41 -4.37 20.27
C SER A 292 -42.49 -5.44 20.20
N MET A 293 -42.11 -6.73 20.22
CA MET A 293 -42.72 -7.83 21.01
C MET A 293 -41.79 -9.06 21.01
N SER A 294 -41.70 -9.73 22.16
CA SER A 294 -40.81 -10.86 22.48
C SER A 294 -41.51 -12.23 22.33
N SER A 295 -40.78 -13.30 22.00
CA SER A 295 -40.94 -14.65 22.60
C SER A 295 -39.89 -15.70 22.12
N THR A 296 -39.07 -16.15 23.09
CA THR A 296 -38.64 -17.53 23.44
C THR A 296 -38.53 -18.72 22.43
N PHE A 297 -37.34 -19.35 22.50
CA PHE A 297 -36.95 -20.80 22.44
C PHE A 297 -36.95 -21.64 21.12
N CYS A 298 -35.73 -22.09 20.79
CA CYS A 298 -35.21 -23.42 20.40
C CYS A 298 -35.71 -24.32 19.23
N ASP A 299 -34.69 -25.00 18.68
CA ASP A 299 -34.59 -26.30 17.99
C ASP A 299 -34.68 -26.42 16.46
N ALA A 300 -33.65 -27.09 15.92
CA ALA A 300 -33.49 -27.62 14.56
C ALA A 300 -34.14 -29.04 14.45
N PRO A 301 -33.93 -29.90 13.42
CA PRO A 301 -33.34 -29.74 12.07
C PRO A 301 -34.11 -30.52 10.94
N ILE A 302 -33.48 -30.61 9.73
CA ILE A 302 -33.57 -31.66 8.67
C ILE A 302 -34.76 -31.63 7.66
N LEU A 303 -34.48 -31.58 6.34
CA LEU A 303 -34.58 -32.71 5.36
C LEU A 303 -34.72 -32.29 3.87
N THR A 304 -33.93 -32.99 3.03
CA THR A 304 -34.03 -33.25 1.56
C THR A 304 -33.74 -32.11 0.57
N LYS A 305 -33.08 -32.31 -0.58
CA LYS A 305 -32.75 -33.53 -1.36
C LYS A 305 -31.65 -33.22 -2.40
N GLU A 306 -30.75 -34.18 -2.63
CA GLU A 306 -29.93 -34.29 -3.85
C GLU A 306 -30.80 -34.46 -5.11
N ASN A 307 -30.33 -33.96 -6.26
CA ASN A 307 -30.19 -34.81 -7.45
C ASN A 307 -29.26 -34.21 -8.52
N THR A 308 -28.37 -35.07 -8.99
CA THR A 308 -27.43 -35.04 -10.13
C THR A 308 -28.07 -34.90 -11.51
N GLY A 309 -27.33 -34.31 -12.48
CA GLY A 309 -27.47 -34.62 -13.91
C GLY A 309 -27.20 -33.45 -14.91
N GLN A 310 -26.05 -33.49 -15.59
CA GLN A 310 -25.85 -32.95 -16.97
C GLN A 310 -26.32 -34.00 -18.02
N PRO A 311 -26.32 -33.83 -19.38
CA PRO A 311 -25.69 -32.78 -20.24
C PRO A 311 -26.46 -32.29 -21.53
N ALA A 312 -25.88 -31.27 -22.21
CA ALA A 312 -25.91 -30.89 -23.66
C ALA A 312 -27.25 -30.38 -24.29
N GLU A 313 -27.37 -29.43 -25.25
CA GLU A 313 -26.57 -28.98 -26.40
C GLU A 313 -26.76 -27.46 -26.75
N GLN A 314 -26.03 -27.02 -27.78
CA GLN A 314 -25.55 -25.70 -28.23
C GLN A 314 -26.55 -24.72 -28.91
N LEU A 315 -26.06 -23.46 -29.08
CA LEU A 315 -26.10 -22.55 -30.28
C LEU A 315 -26.47 -21.10 -29.85
N LYS A 316 -25.80 -19.96 -30.13
CA LYS A 316 -24.91 -19.45 -31.21
C LYS A 316 -24.20 -18.14 -30.74
N ASN A 317 -23.09 -17.80 -31.41
CA ASN A 317 -22.06 -16.79 -31.09
C ASN A 317 -22.43 -15.29 -31.29
N ASP A 318 -21.76 -14.40 -30.53
CA ASP A 318 -21.00 -13.22 -31.04
C ASP A 318 -20.05 -12.61 -29.95
N PRO A 319 -19.04 -11.79 -30.30
CA PRO A 319 -17.64 -12.03 -29.88
C PRO A 319 -17.19 -11.36 -28.58
N ASN A 320 -16.33 -12.12 -27.88
CA ASN A 320 -15.79 -11.91 -26.55
C ASN A 320 -14.69 -10.82 -26.50
N PHE A 321 -14.80 -9.88 -25.55
CA PHE A 321 -13.74 -8.95 -25.17
C PHE A 321 -12.78 -9.72 -24.25
N ASP A 322 -11.62 -10.12 -24.79
CA ASP A 322 -10.60 -10.91 -24.07
C ASP A 322 -9.92 -10.05 -22.99
N VAL A 323 -10.57 -9.89 -21.84
CA VAL A 323 -9.93 -9.48 -20.58
C VAL A 323 -9.21 -10.71 -20.06
N ARG A 324 -7.97 -10.91 -20.52
CA ARG A 324 -7.06 -11.86 -19.89
C ARG A 324 -6.65 -11.29 -18.53
N VAL A 325 -7.26 -11.84 -17.50
CA VAL A 325 -6.79 -11.80 -16.12
C VAL A 325 -5.37 -12.36 -16.13
N ALA A 326 -4.40 -11.57 -15.68
CA ALA A 326 -3.04 -12.04 -15.50
C ALA A 326 -3.00 -12.89 -14.24
N ASP A 327 -2.61 -14.15 -14.40
CA ASP A 327 -2.16 -15.05 -13.35
C ASP A 327 -0.93 -14.43 -12.67
N ASP A 328 -1.15 -13.92 -11.46
CA ASP A 328 -0.19 -13.23 -10.60
C ASP A 328 0.49 -14.23 -9.66
N SER A 329 1.30 -15.10 -10.27
CA SER A 329 2.34 -15.83 -9.58
C SER A 329 3.40 -14.82 -9.09
N GLN A 330 3.36 -14.51 -7.79
CA GLN A 330 4.36 -13.71 -7.11
C GLN A 330 5.71 -14.47 -7.11
N SER A 331 6.70 -13.95 -7.83
CA SER A 331 8.09 -14.36 -7.69
C SER A 331 8.93 -13.24 -7.07
N GLU A 332 9.77 -13.62 -6.13
CA GLU A 332 10.53 -12.78 -5.22
C GLU A 332 11.46 -11.73 -5.90
N ASP A 333 11.38 -10.49 -5.41
CA ASP A 333 12.45 -9.49 -5.22
C ASP A 333 13.56 -9.31 -6.29
N ASN A 334 13.22 -9.41 -7.59
CA ASN A 334 14.16 -9.10 -8.69
C ASN A 334 13.59 -8.17 -9.79
N ASP A 335 12.41 -7.57 -9.61
CA ASP A 335 11.70 -6.81 -10.66
C ASP A 335 12.30 -5.44 -11.01
N LEU A 336 13.40 -5.01 -10.38
CA LEU A 336 14.01 -3.69 -10.62
C LEU A 336 15.35 -3.76 -11.36
N TYR A 337 15.55 -4.79 -12.18
CA TYR A 337 16.81 -5.01 -12.89
C TYR A 337 17.17 -3.94 -13.95
N LEU A 338 16.24 -3.07 -14.34
CA LEU A 338 16.45 -1.93 -15.25
C LEU A 338 16.32 -0.58 -14.53
N LEU A 339 16.41 -0.51 -13.20
CA LEU A 339 16.14 0.71 -12.42
C LEU A 339 16.91 1.95 -12.90
N ILE A 340 18.17 1.77 -13.32
CA ILE A 340 19.02 2.87 -13.81
C ILE A 340 18.88 3.12 -15.32
N CYS A 341 18.22 2.21 -16.03
CA CYS A 341 18.08 2.27 -17.47
C CYS A 341 17.03 3.32 -17.89
N ARG A 342 17.50 4.29 -18.67
CA ARG A 342 16.70 5.32 -19.34
C ARG A 342 16.73 5.01 -20.83
N ILE A 343 15.64 4.42 -21.31
CA ILE A 343 15.56 3.70 -22.58
C ILE A 343 14.70 4.48 -23.57
N MET A 344 15.16 4.62 -24.81
CA MET A 344 14.35 5.09 -25.93
C MET A 344 14.10 3.94 -26.91
N LEU A 345 12.88 3.85 -27.45
CA LEU A 345 12.49 2.88 -28.47
C LEU A 345 12.30 3.60 -29.81
N VAL A 346 12.92 3.11 -30.87
CA VAL A 346 12.91 3.74 -32.21
C VAL A 346 12.62 2.71 -33.29
N GLY A 347 11.73 3.04 -34.23
CA GLY A 347 11.44 2.18 -35.39
C GLY A 347 10.59 0.93 -35.09
N PHE A 348 9.57 1.03 -34.24
CA PHE A 348 8.68 -0.11 -33.94
C PHE A 348 7.23 0.19 -34.28
N ASP A 349 6.52 -0.80 -34.80
CA ASP A 349 5.06 -0.76 -34.92
C ASP A 349 4.38 -0.81 -33.53
N ALA A 350 3.07 -0.55 -33.50
CA ALA A 350 2.32 -0.45 -32.24
C ALA A 350 2.31 -1.74 -31.41
N SER A 351 2.36 -2.91 -32.05
CA SER A 351 2.33 -4.21 -31.37
C SER A 351 3.68 -4.52 -30.71
N ALA A 352 4.78 -4.34 -31.45
CA ALA A 352 6.13 -4.49 -30.94
C ALA A 352 6.44 -3.45 -29.86
N MET A 353 6.05 -2.19 -30.07
CA MET A 353 6.21 -1.12 -29.10
C MET A 353 5.53 -1.47 -27.76
N ARG A 354 4.31 -2.02 -27.78
CA ARG A 354 3.58 -2.41 -26.57
C ARG A 354 4.32 -3.52 -25.81
N LYS A 355 4.83 -4.53 -26.52
CA LYS A 355 5.62 -5.64 -25.93
C LYS A 355 6.85 -5.09 -25.21
N LEU A 356 7.65 -4.26 -25.88
CA LEU A 356 8.89 -3.69 -25.34
C LEU A 356 8.62 -2.74 -24.16
N VAL A 357 7.57 -1.91 -24.23
CA VAL A 357 7.17 -1.04 -23.11
C VAL A 357 6.82 -1.86 -21.86
N ASN A 358 6.12 -2.98 -22.03
CA ASN A 358 5.77 -3.84 -20.91
C ASN A 358 7.01 -4.47 -20.27
N MET A 359 8.01 -4.87 -21.06
CA MET A 359 9.28 -5.38 -20.55
C MET A 359 10.06 -4.31 -19.78
N ILE A 360 10.19 -3.11 -20.34
CA ILE A 360 10.83 -1.97 -19.64
C ILE A 360 10.14 -1.71 -18.30
N ARG A 361 8.80 -1.71 -18.28
CA ARG A 361 8.01 -1.48 -17.07
C ARG A 361 8.22 -2.59 -16.04
N ARG A 362 8.20 -3.85 -16.46
CA ARG A 362 8.42 -5.00 -15.57
C ARG A 362 9.80 -4.97 -14.91
N GLY A 363 10.83 -4.51 -15.62
CA GLY A 363 12.17 -4.34 -15.05
C GLY A 363 12.40 -3.05 -14.28
N GLY A 364 11.40 -2.18 -14.12
CA GLY A 364 11.55 -0.89 -13.44
C GLY A 364 12.28 0.20 -14.24
N GLY A 365 12.49 -0.01 -15.54
CA GLY A 365 13.17 0.94 -16.43
C GLY A 365 12.32 2.16 -16.81
N SER A 366 13.00 3.25 -17.16
CA SER A 366 12.36 4.50 -17.56
C SER A 366 12.35 4.67 -19.08
N ARG A 367 11.17 4.67 -19.71
CA ARG A 367 11.05 4.98 -21.15
C ARG A 367 11.01 6.49 -21.40
N TYR A 368 11.86 6.94 -22.32
CA TYR A 368 11.90 8.32 -22.81
C TYR A 368 11.22 8.42 -24.19
N MET A 369 10.52 9.53 -24.41
CA MET A 369 9.77 9.81 -25.66
C MET A 369 10.49 10.82 -26.56
N SER A 370 11.60 11.36 -26.08
CA SER A 370 12.41 12.36 -26.77
C SER A 370 13.84 12.25 -26.25
N PHE A 371 14.77 12.68 -27.08
CA PHE A 371 16.19 12.65 -26.76
C PHE A 371 16.54 13.55 -25.57
N ASN A 372 17.49 13.06 -24.77
CA ASN A 372 18.04 13.74 -23.59
C ASN A 372 19.42 13.15 -23.28
N GLU A 373 20.36 13.98 -22.83
CA GLU A 373 21.68 13.57 -22.31
C GLU A 373 21.63 12.51 -21.21
N LYS A 374 20.48 12.40 -20.54
CA LYS A 374 20.25 11.39 -19.51
C LYS A 374 20.01 9.98 -20.04
N LEU A 375 19.83 9.77 -21.35
CA LEU A 375 19.59 8.44 -21.93
C LEU A 375 20.77 7.50 -21.69
N THR A 376 20.45 6.23 -21.43
CA THR A 376 21.44 5.16 -21.28
C THR A 376 21.43 4.23 -22.49
N HIS A 377 20.24 3.96 -23.04
CA HIS A 377 20.04 2.95 -24.08
C HIS A 377 19.07 3.47 -25.15
N ILE A 378 19.35 3.16 -26.41
CA ILE A 378 18.44 3.30 -27.54
C ILE A 378 18.24 1.90 -28.11
N ILE A 379 17.01 1.40 -28.07
CA ILE A 379 16.63 0.13 -28.68
C ILE A 379 16.09 0.43 -30.07
N VAL A 380 16.69 -0.17 -31.08
CA VAL A 380 16.42 0.12 -32.49
C VAL A 380 15.75 -1.09 -33.15
N GLY A 381 14.58 -0.87 -33.74
CA GLY A 381 13.86 -1.82 -34.59
C GLY A 381 14.16 -1.58 -36.05
N THR A 382 13.12 -1.23 -36.82
CA THR A 382 13.21 -0.78 -38.22
C THR A 382 13.02 0.74 -38.32
N PRO A 383 14.06 1.54 -38.01
CA PRO A 383 13.99 3.00 -38.06
C PRO A 383 13.95 3.54 -39.48
N SER A 384 13.30 4.69 -39.67
CA SER A 384 13.38 5.51 -40.88
C SER A 384 14.76 6.16 -41.07
N GLU A 385 15.09 6.62 -42.28
CA GLU A 385 16.36 7.31 -42.57
C GLU A 385 16.61 8.54 -41.66
N SER A 386 15.55 9.27 -41.31
CA SER A 386 15.64 10.38 -40.36
C SER A 386 15.99 9.92 -38.95
N GLU A 387 15.37 8.85 -38.47
CA GLU A 387 15.65 8.27 -37.16
C GLU A 387 17.06 7.66 -37.10
N ILE A 388 17.50 7.02 -38.18
CA ILE A 388 18.88 6.50 -38.36
C ILE A 388 19.88 7.65 -38.19
N LYS A 389 19.68 8.77 -38.87
CA LYS A 389 20.56 9.94 -38.77
C LYS A 389 20.64 10.47 -37.34
N GLU A 390 19.49 10.52 -36.65
CA GLU A 390 19.40 11.02 -35.27
C GLU A 390 20.09 10.08 -34.28
N VAL A 391 19.85 8.76 -34.39
CA VAL A 391 20.52 7.74 -33.55
C VAL A 391 22.03 7.76 -33.79
N ARG A 392 22.51 7.93 -35.03
CA ARG A 392 23.95 8.04 -35.34
C ARG A 392 24.60 9.22 -34.63
N ASN A 393 23.97 10.39 -34.70
CA ASN A 393 24.49 11.60 -34.07
C ASN A 393 24.65 11.42 -32.55
N LEU A 394 23.74 10.67 -31.93
CA LEU A 394 23.76 10.41 -30.49
C LEU A 394 24.74 9.32 -30.09
N ALA A 395 24.86 8.27 -30.89
CA ALA A 395 25.86 7.22 -30.69
C ALA A 395 27.29 7.80 -30.76
N ALA A 396 27.51 8.83 -31.60
CA ALA A 396 28.79 9.53 -31.72
C ALA A 396 29.23 10.25 -30.42
N LEU A 397 28.31 10.53 -29.49
CA LEU A 397 28.64 11.10 -28.18
C LEU A 397 29.30 10.06 -27.25
N GLY A 398 29.22 8.76 -27.55
CA GLY A 398 29.92 7.70 -26.83
C GLY A 398 29.36 7.35 -25.44
N VAL A 399 28.28 8.01 -25.00
CA VAL A 399 27.68 7.83 -23.66
C VAL A 399 26.43 6.93 -23.70
N ILE A 400 25.83 6.73 -24.87
CA ILE A 400 24.55 6.03 -25.04
C ILE A 400 24.77 4.69 -25.76
N TYR A 401 24.25 3.61 -25.20
CA TYR A 401 24.28 2.29 -25.82
C TYR A 401 23.17 2.16 -26.86
N VAL A 402 23.53 1.86 -28.11
CA VAL A 402 22.56 1.52 -29.15
C VAL A 402 22.48 0.00 -29.27
N VAL A 403 21.32 -0.56 -28.95
CA VAL A 403 21.07 -2.01 -28.87
C VAL A 403 19.86 -2.40 -29.70
N LYS A 404 19.71 -3.70 -29.97
CA LYS A 404 18.50 -4.26 -30.57
C LYS A 404 17.55 -4.79 -29.49
N THR A 405 16.38 -5.28 -29.89
CA THR A 405 15.36 -5.79 -28.97
C THR A 405 15.81 -6.99 -28.16
N GLU A 406 16.71 -7.82 -28.71
CA GLU A 406 17.20 -9.04 -28.04
C GLU A 406 17.84 -8.71 -26.69
N TRP A 407 18.57 -7.59 -26.59
CA TRP A 407 19.15 -7.16 -25.31
C TRP A 407 18.09 -6.99 -24.21
N LEU A 408 16.94 -6.39 -24.54
CA LEU A 408 15.87 -6.19 -23.57
C LEU A 408 15.16 -7.51 -23.26
N GLU A 409 15.08 -8.42 -24.24
CA GLU A 409 14.54 -9.78 -24.07
C GLU A 409 15.44 -10.61 -23.14
N ASP A 410 16.75 -10.53 -23.32
CA ASP A 410 17.74 -11.18 -22.46
C ASP A 410 17.69 -10.60 -21.04
N CYS A 411 17.61 -9.27 -20.89
CA CYS A 411 17.47 -8.64 -19.57
C CYS A 411 16.20 -9.10 -18.84
N ASP A 412 15.08 -9.19 -19.56
CA ASP A 412 13.80 -9.60 -18.98
C ASP A 412 13.73 -11.10 -18.67
N HIS A 413 14.45 -11.92 -19.44
CA HIS A 413 14.59 -13.35 -19.19
C HIS A 413 15.51 -13.64 -18.00
N GLU A 414 16.68 -13.02 -17.95
CA GLU A 414 17.68 -13.24 -16.91
C GLU A 414 17.41 -12.44 -15.62
N LYS A 415 16.39 -11.58 -15.62
CA LYS A 415 16.03 -10.68 -14.50
C LYS A 415 17.21 -9.87 -13.98
N LYS A 416 18.09 -9.43 -14.87
CA LYS A 416 19.28 -8.59 -14.59
C LYS A 416 19.61 -7.72 -15.80
N GLU A 417 20.26 -6.58 -15.60
CA GLU A 417 20.83 -5.81 -16.71
C GLU A 417 22.01 -6.57 -17.31
N VAL A 418 21.86 -7.05 -18.56
CA VAL A 418 22.92 -7.76 -19.27
C VAL A 418 23.93 -6.75 -19.83
N PRO A 419 25.26 -6.97 -19.67
CA PRO A 419 26.27 -6.07 -20.21
C PRO A 419 26.16 -5.88 -21.73
N VAL A 420 26.18 -4.62 -22.18
CA VAL A 420 26.22 -4.31 -23.61
C VAL A 420 27.66 -4.50 -24.12
N LEU A 421 27.88 -5.54 -24.93
CA LEU A 421 29.17 -5.77 -25.58
C LEU A 421 29.46 -4.62 -26.58
N ARG A 422 30.39 -3.74 -26.20
CA ARG A 422 30.92 -2.65 -27.05
C ARG A 422 31.72 -3.25 -28.21
N GLY A 423 31.04 -3.70 -29.26
CA GLY A 423 31.76 -4.25 -30.41
C GLY A 423 30.96 -4.47 -31.69
N THR A 424 29.65 -4.70 -31.61
CA THR A 424 28.97 -5.31 -32.77
C THR A 424 27.79 -4.51 -33.32
N LEU A 425 27.29 -3.48 -32.63
CA LEU A 425 26.03 -2.82 -33.02
C LEU A 425 26.18 -1.61 -33.95
N LEU A 426 27.31 -0.90 -33.91
CA LEU A 426 27.58 0.21 -34.86
C LEU A 426 27.93 -0.30 -36.27
N MET A 427 28.48 -1.51 -36.39
CA MET A 427 28.90 -2.07 -37.68
C MET A 427 27.76 -2.75 -38.46
N ILE A 428 26.75 -3.31 -37.78
CA ILE A 428 25.70 -4.11 -38.45
C ILE A 428 24.60 -3.24 -39.08
N TYR A 429 24.28 -2.07 -38.51
CA TYR A 429 23.27 -1.16 -39.10
C TYR A 429 23.83 -0.16 -40.12
N PHE A 430 25.15 0.07 -40.16
CA PHE A 430 25.72 1.21 -40.87
C PHE A 430 26.77 0.87 -41.95
N SER A 431 26.98 -0.41 -42.28
CA SER A 431 27.93 -0.83 -43.32
C SER A 431 27.32 -1.08 -44.71
N ARG A 432 26.19 -0.46 -45.06
CA ARG A 432 25.68 -0.47 -46.44
C ARG A 432 25.29 0.92 -46.93
N LYS A 433 26.31 1.67 -47.36
CA LYS A 433 26.35 2.47 -48.61
C LYS A 433 27.72 3.14 -48.69
N VAL A 434 28.65 2.49 -49.39
CA VAL A 434 29.62 3.17 -50.24
C VAL A 434 29.11 2.99 -51.66
#